data_AF-A0A1P8JQ48-F1
#
_entry.id   AF-A0A1P8JQ48-F1
#
_cell.length_a   1.000
_cell.length_b   1.000
_cell.length_c   1.000
_cell.angle_alpha   90.00
_cell.angle_beta   90.00
_cell.angle_gamma   90.00
#
_symmetry.space_group_name_H-M   'P 1'
#
loop_
_entity.id
_entity.type
_entity.pdbx_description
1 polymer ?
#
loop_
_entity_poly.entity_id
_entity_poly.type
_entity_poly.pdbx_seq_one_letter_code
_entity_poly.pdbx_strand_id
1 'polypeptide(L)'
;MTRVQKLCAAYESFGIAIANVPDDRAKVLSRTSAGVREFVTAALQRVPKPTPSQVATGLEQGWRETPGLIQEIAQQWRSDVSRAWTDANRAHYPEFLVNEEQRLNKVIARGKIKTESEFFRVRHQIDILEGEVAQKDDLQTLYSLVDAYESR
;
A
#
# COMPACT_ATOMS: atom_id res chain seq x y z
N MET A 1 18.17 -6.63 -9.15
CA MET A 1 16.96 -6.01 -9.76
C MET A 1 17.05 -4.50 -9.64
N THR A 2 16.65 -3.77 -10.69
CA THR A 2 16.46 -2.31 -10.64
C THR A 2 15.22 -1.95 -9.83
N ARG A 3 15.09 -0.68 -9.37
CA ARG A 3 13.90 -0.22 -8.63
C ARG A 3 12.60 -0.41 -9.42
N VAL A 4 12.62 -0.16 -10.72
CA VAL A 4 11.47 -0.44 -11.61
C VAL A 4 11.11 -1.92 -11.58
N GLN A 5 12.10 -2.82 -11.71
CA GLN A 5 11.85 -4.27 -11.66
C GLN A 5 11.28 -4.72 -10.32
N LYS A 6 11.79 -4.18 -9.19
CA LYS A 6 11.29 -4.47 -7.85
C LYS A 6 9.83 -4.05 -7.70
N LEU A 7 9.51 -2.83 -8.13
CA LEU A 7 8.14 -2.30 -8.11
C LEU A 7 7.21 -3.13 -9.01
N CYS A 8 7.59 -3.43 -10.26
CA CYS A 8 6.80 -4.31 -11.13
C CYS A 8 6.50 -5.65 -10.44
N ALA A 9 7.52 -6.30 -9.87
CA ALA A 9 7.35 -7.58 -9.20
C ALA A 9 6.42 -7.49 -7.98
N ALA A 10 6.51 -6.40 -7.19
CA ALA A 10 5.60 -6.16 -6.07
C ALA A 10 4.15 -5.98 -6.53
N TYR A 11 3.90 -5.16 -7.56
CA TYR A 11 2.57 -5.00 -8.15
C TYR A 11 2.03 -6.34 -8.67
N GLU A 12 2.82 -7.08 -9.45
CA GLU A 12 2.40 -8.36 -10.02
C GLU A 12 2.02 -9.38 -8.95
N SER A 13 2.90 -9.55 -7.94
CA SER A 13 2.67 -10.47 -6.83
C SER A 13 1.41 -10.11 -6.04
N PHE A 14 1.22 -8.81 -5.75
CA PHE A 14 0.01 -8.30 -5.12
C PHE A 14 -1.24 -8.57 -5.97
N GLY A 15 -1.20 -8.24 -7.26
CA GLY A 15 -2.33 -8.41 -8.17
C GLY A 15 -2.78 -9.87 -8.29
N ILE A 16 -1.82 -10.80 -8.33
CA ILE A 16 -2.08 -12.25 -8.32
C ILE A 16 -2.73 -12.67 -7.01
N ALA A 17 -2.19 -12.23 -5.87
CA ALA A 17 -2.67 -12.63 -4.55
C ALA A 17 -4.13 -12.23 -4.30
N ILE A 18 -4.58 -11.10 -4.87
CA ILE A 18 -5.93 -10.57 -4.64
C ILE A 18 -6.92 -10.90 -5.77
N ALA A 19 -6.51 -11.65 -6.79
CA ALA A 19 -7.30 -11.87 -8.01
C ALA A 19 -8.66 -12.54 -7.75
N ASN A 20 -8.75 -13.36 -6.70
CA ASN A 20 -9.95 -14.11 -6.36
C ASN A 20 -10.80 -13.46 -5.25
N VAL A 21 -10.43 -12.28 -4.77
CA VAL A 21 -11.23 -11.56 -3.77
C VAL A 21 -12.55 -11.14 -4.43
N PRO A 22 -13.71 -11.53 -3.86
CA PRO A 22 -15.02 -11.26 -4.46
C PRO A 22 -15.50 -9.84 -4.15
N ASP A 23 -14.67 -8.84 -4.48
CA ASP A 23 -14.93 -7.42 -4.31
C ASP A 23 -14.53 -6.68 -5.60
N ASP A 24 -15.38 -5.76 -6.07
CA ASP A 24 -15.15 -5.12 -7.36
C ASP A 24 -13.96 -4.14 -7.35
N ARG A 25 -13.68 -3.51 -6.21
CA ARG A 25 -12.49 -2.66 -6.03
C ARG A 25 -11.23 -3.53 -5.98
N ALA A 26 -11.27 -4.67 -5.30
CA ALA A 26 -10.18 -5.64 -5.31
C ALA A 26 -9.87 -6.16 -6.73
N LYS A 27 -10.92 -6.50 -7.51
CA LYS A 27 -10.74 -6.90 -8.93
C LYS A 27 -10.14 -5.79 -9.79
N VAL A 28 -10.53 -4.54 -9.57
CA VAL A 28 -9.93 -3.38 -10.26
C VAL A 28 -8.45 -3.27 -9.90
N LEU A 29 -8.08 -3.36 -8.62
CA LEU A 29 -6.69 -3.33 -8.18
C LEU A 29 -5.87 -4.50 -8.74
N SER A 30 -6.43 -5.71 -8.77
CA SER A 30 -5.79 -6.88 -9.36
C SER A 30 -5.44 -6.64 -10.84
N ARG A 31 -6.43 -6.20 -11.64
CA ARG A 31 -6.23 -5.90 -13.07
C ARG A 31 -5.23 -4.78 -13.31
N THR A 32 -5.33 -3.70 -12.56
CA THR A 32 -4.39 -2.57 -12.67
C THR A 32 -2.97 -3.00 -12.35
N SER A 33 -2.80 -3.84 -11.32
CA SER A 33 -1.48 -4.34 -10.92
C SER A 33 -0.89 -5.33 -11.92
N ALA A 34 -1.73 -6.16 -12.55
CA ALA A 34 -1.32 -7.07 -13.62
C ALA A 34 -0.80 -6.31 -14.87
N GLY A 35 -1.34 -5.12 -15.14
CA GLY A 35 -0.94 -4.28 -16.29
C GLY A 35 0.32 -3.43 -16.07
N VAL A 36 1.06 -3.62 -14.96
CA VAL A 36 2.16 -2.72 -14.58
C VAL A 36 3.32 -2.75 -15.59
N ARG A 37 3.63 -3.90 -16.20
CA ARG A 37 4.73 -4.00 -17.16
C ARG A 37 4.41 -3.34 -18.49
N GLU A 38 3.17 -3.49 -18.96
CA GLU A 38 2.67 -2.79 -20.13
C GLU A 38 2.71 -1.29 -19.89
N PHE A 39 2.24 -0.84 -18.72
CA PHE A 39 2.31 0.56 -18.31
C PHE A 39 3.75 1.11 -18.32
N VAL A 40 4.70 0.38 -17.73
CA VAL A 40 6.12 0.78 -17.72
C VAL A 40 6.71 0.85 -19.11
N THR A 41 6.41 -0.15 -19.95
CA THR A 41 6.88 -0.19 -21.34
C THR A 41 6.35 1.00 -22.13
N ALA A 42 5.04 1.29 -22.01
CA ALA A 42 4.42 2.45 -22.64
C ALA A 42 4.97 3.77 -22.10
N ALA A 43 5.20 3.88 -20.79
CA ALA A 43 5.74 5.09 -20.16
C ALA A 43 7.14 5.43 -20.70
N LEU A 44 8.01 4.43 -20.87
CA LEU A 44 9.37 4.60 -21.41
C LEU A 44 9.41 5.00 -22.90
N GLN A 45 8.29 4.88 -23.60
CA GLN A 45 8.12 5.29 -25.00
C GLN A 45 7.50 6.68 -25.17
N ARG A 46 7.06 7.33 -24.08
CA ARG A 46 6.47 8.68 -24.14
C ARG A 46 7.47 9.73 -24.62
N VAL A 47 6.95 10.85 -25.14
CA VAL A 47 7.75 12.01 -25.57
C VAL A 47 7.30 13.24 -24.77
N PRO A 48 8.22 13.95 -24.08
CA PRO A 48 9.65 13.66 -23.97
C PRO A 48 9.92 12.35 -23.21
N LYS A 49 11.02 11.66 -23.56
CA LYS A 49 11.37 10.34 -23.02
C LYS A 49 11.70 10.45 -21.54
N PRO A 50 10.90 9.84 -20.64
CA PRO A 50 11.23 9.85 -19.22
C PRO A 50 12.42 8.93 -18.95
N THR A 51 13.23 9.29 -17.96
CA THR A 51 14.28 8.44 -17.43
C THR A 51 13.67 7.27 -16.66
N PRO A 52 14.37 6.12 -16.53
CA PRO A 52 13.93 5.02 -15.68
C PRO A 52 13.69 5.43 -14.22
N SER A 53 14.41 6.43 -13.71
CA SER A 53 14.24 6.96 -12.35
C SER A 53 12.90 7.72 -12.19
N GLN A 54 12.51 8.51 -13.19
CA GLN A 54 11.22 9.19 -13.20
C GLN A 54 10.06 8.19 -13.23
N VAL A 55 10.17 7.13 -14.05
CA VAL A 55 9.17 6.06 -14.09
C VAL A 55 9.11 5.33 -12.74
N ALA A 56 10.26 4.97 -12.15
CA ALA A 56 10.30 4.33 -10.83
C ALA A 56 9.66 5.21 -9.74
N THR A 57 9.89 6.52 -9.80
CA THR A 57 9.31 7.47 -8.83
C THR A 57 7.79 7.52 -8.95
N GLY A 58 7.25 7.58 -10.17
CA GLY A 58 5.80 7.55 -10.38
C GLY A 58 5.16 6.23 -9.95
N LEU A 59 5.79 5.09 -10.27
CA LEU A 59 5.32 3.78 -9.81
C LEU A 59 5.28 3.67 -8.28
N GLU A 60 6.33 4.15 -7.61
CA GLU A 60 6.40 4.11 -6.15
C GLU A 60 5.39 5.07 -5.51
N GLN A 61 5.11 6.21 -6.14
CA GLN A 61 4.04 7.10 -5.70
C GLN A 61 2.69 6.38 -5.74
N GLY A 62 2.32 5.78 -6.88
CA GLY A 62 1.10 4.96 -6.96
C GLY A 62 1.11 3.80 -5.95
N TRP A 63 2.27 3.18 -5.73
CA TRP A 63 2.38 2.04 -4.81
C TRP A 63 2.15 2.45 -3.34
N ARG A 64 2.58 3.67 -3.00
CA ARG A 64 2.36 4.29 -1.69
C ARG A 64 0.92 4.73 -1.48
N GLU A 65 0.18 4.98 -2.55
CA GLU A 65 -1.23 5.34 -2.50
C GLU A 65 -2.14 4.10 -2.41
N THR A 66 -1.64 2.91 -2.77
CA THR A 66 -2.40 1.65 -2.71
C THR A 66 -3.13 1.41 -1.38
N PRO A 67 -2.54 1.63 -0.18
CA PRO A 67 -3.26 1.52 1.09
C PRO A 67 -4.56 2.34 1.17
N GLY A 68 -4.60 3.53 0.54
CA GLY A 68 -5.83 4.33 0.45
C GLY A 68 -6.88 3.68 -0.44
N LEU A 69 -6.47 3.10 -1.57
CA LEU A 69 -7.36 2.37 -2.46
C LEU A 69 -7.92 1.09 -1.81
N ILE A 70 -7.14 0.45 -0.93
CA ILE A 70 -7.59 -0.71 -0.15
C ILE A 70 -8.74 -0.34 0.78
N GLN A 71 -8.80 0.91 1.30
CA GLN A 71 -9.92 1.34 2.13
C GLN A 71 -11.26 1.41 1.37
N GLU A 72 -11.25 1.43 0.03
CA GLU A 72 -12.49 1.37 -0.76
C GLU A 72 -13.08 -0.05 -0.86
N ILE A 73 -12.31 -1.08 -0.49
CA ILE A 73 -12.73 -2.49 -0.49
C ILE A 73 -13.67 -2.74 0.69
N ALA A 74 -14.61 -3.69 0.55
CA ALA A 74 -15.45 -4.11 1.66
C ALA A 74 -14.62 -4.56 2.88
N GLN A 75 -15.03 -4.13 4.08
CA GLN A 75 -14.25 -4.29 5.33
C GLN A 75 -13.78 -5.73 5.57
N GLN A 76 -14.64 -6.72 5.29
CA GLN A 76 -14.34 -8.15 5.46
C GLN A 76 -13.14 -8.65 4.65
N TRP A 77 -12.73 -7.94 3.58
CA TRP A 77 -11.61 -8.32 2.72
C TRP A 77 -10.38 -7.43 2.91
N ARG A 78 -10.48 -6.32 3.65
CA ARG A 78 -9.37 -5.36 3.78
C ARG A 78 -8.15 -5.99 4.42
N SER A 79 -8.32 -6.79 5.47
CA SER A 79 -7.19 -7.45 6.14
C SER A 79 -6.42 -8.36 5.18
N ASP A 80 -7.12 -9.19 4.40
CA ASP A 80 -6.50 -10.09 3.43
C ASP A 80 -5.75 -9.32 2.33
N VAL A 81 -6.35 -8.24 1.82
CA VAL A 81 -5.73 -7.40 0.78
C VAL A 81 -4.54 -6.60 1.32
N SER A 82 -4.65 -6.02 2.51
CA SER A 82 -3.56 -5.30 3.20
C SER A 82 -2.38 -6.24 3.48
N ARG A 83 -2.66 -7.50 3.83
CA ARG A 83 -1.64 -8.53 4.00
C ARG A 83 -0.97 -8.86 2.68
N ALA A 84 -1.74 -9.10 1.61
CA ALA A 84 -1.19 -9.35 0.28
C ALA A 84 -0.25 -8.22 -0.20
N TRP A 85 -0.62 -6.96 0.05
CA TRP A 85 0.25 -5.82 -0.26
C TRP A 85 1.55 -5.84 0.56
N THR A 86 1.44 -6.15 1.85
CA THR A 86 2.60 -6.24 2.75
C THR A 86 3.53 -7.39 2.34
N ASP A 87 2.99 -8.55 2.00
CA ASP A 87 3.74 -9.72 1.57
C ASP A 87 4.47 -9.49 0.25
N ALA A 88 3.79 -8.83 -0.72
CA ALA A 88 4.41 -8.44 -1.98
C ALA A 88 5.62 -7.51 -1.76
N ASN A 89 5.51 -6.57 -0.81
CA ASN A 89 6.64 -5.73 -0.44
C ASN A 89 7.75 -6.51 0.25
N ARG A 90 7.44 -7.40 1.21
CA ARG A 90 8.45 -8.24 1.88
C ARG A 90 9.25 -9.06 0.87
N ALA A 91 8.57 -9.62 -0.14
CA ALA A 91 9.18 -10.46 -1.16
C ALA A 91 10.03 -9.67 -2.18
N HIS A 92 9.56 -8.50 -2.62
CA HIS A 92 10.13 -7.84 -3.81
C HIS A 92 10.70 -6.45 -3.56
N TYR A 93 10.24 -5.75 -2.51
CA TYR A 93 10.68 -4.39 -2.21
C TYR A 93 10.77 -4.09 -0.69
N PRO A 94 11.55 -4.86 0.09
CA PRO A 94 11.53 -4.80 1.55
C PRO A 94 11.99 -3.45 2.11
N GLU A 95 12.89 -2.75 1.42
CA GLU A 95 13.33 -1.41 1.84
C GLU A 95 12.20 -0.37 1.83
N PHE A 96 11.12 -0.60 1.07
CA PHE A 96 9.93 0.24 1.10
C PHE A 96 9.20 0.12 2.44
N LEU A 97 9.05 -1.10 2.98
CA LEU A 97 8.40 -1.31 4.27
C LEU A 97 9.18 -0.68 5.42
N VAL A 98 10.51 -0.78 5.41
CA VAL A 98 11.35 -0.12 6.42
C VAL A 98 11.07 1.38 6.46
N ASN A 99 10.92 2.01 5.29
CA ASN A 99 10.60 3.43 5.20
C ASN A 99 9.16 3.73 5.66
N GLU A 100 8.20 2.88 5.34
CA GLU A 100 6.81 3.04 5.78
C GLU A 100 6.66 2.84 7.30
N GLU A 101 7.37 1.89 7.90
CA GLU A 101 7.43 1.66 9.34
C GLU A 101 8.02 2.88 10.06
N GLN A 102 9.14 3.43 9.56
CA GLN A 102 9.72 4.66 10.11
C GLN A 102 8.73 5.84 10.05
N ARG A 103 7.93 5.93 8.98
CA ARG A 103 6.89 6.98 8.85
C ARG A 103 5.75 6.74 9.82
N LEU A 104 5.30 5.50 9.98
CA LEU A 104 4.27 5.13 10.95
C LEU A 104 4.73 5.47 12.38
N ASN A 105 5.95 5.07 12.75
CA ASN A 105 6.52 5.36 14.07
C ASN A 105 6.60 6.86 14.35
N LYS A 106 6.87 7.69 13.33
CA LYS A 106 6.80 9.16 13.46
C LYS A 106 5.39 9.67 13.71
N VAL A 107 4.36 9.04 13.14
CA VAL A 107 2.96 9.41 13.41
C VAL A 107 2.57 9.02 14.84
N ILE A 108 2.91 7.79 15.25
CA ILE A 108 2.64 7.27 16.60
C ILE A 108 3.34 8.12 17.66
N ALA A 109 4.66 8.33 17.54
CA ALA A 109 5.42 9.13 18.50
C ALA A 109 4.91 10.57 18.62
N ARG A 110 4.32 11.10 17.53
CA ARG A 110 3.72 12.43 17.50
C ARG A 110 2.30 12.46 18.09
N GLY A 111 1.64 11.33 18.21
CA GLY A 111 0.30 11.21 18.79
C GLY A 111 -0.82 11.88 17.98
N LYS A 112 -0.59 12.22 16.70
CA LYS A 112 -1.64 12.82 15.84
C LYS A 112 -1.41 12.59 14.36
N ILE A 113 -2.50 12.38 13.63
CA ILE A 113 -2.55 12.38 12.16
C ILE A 113 -2.75 13.82 11.65
N LYS A 114 -1.98 14.20 10.62
CA LYS A 114 -2.04 15.52 9.98
C LYS A 114 -2.51 15.47 8.53
N THR A 115 -2.24 14.38 7.83
CA THR A 115 -2.56 14.25 6.40
C THR A 115 -3.31 12.96 6.12
N GLU A 116 -4.02 12.96 5.01
CA GLU A 116 -4.74 11.78 4.51
C GLU A 116 -3.78 10.60 4.25
N SER A 117 -2.58 10.84 3.74
CA SER A 117 -1.58 9.77 3.56
C SER A 117 -1.09 9.17 4.89
N GLU A 118 -1.11 9.93 5.98
CA GLU A 118 -0.84 9.39 7.32
C GLU A 118 -2.04 8.59 7.83
N PHE A 119 -3.26 9.07 7.58
CA PHE A 119 -4.49 8.35 7.90
C PHE A 119 -4.53 6.97 7.25
N PHE A 120 -4.32 6.88 5.93
CA PHE A 120 -4.34 5.59 5.24
C PHE A 120 -3.23 4.65 5.68
N ARG A 121 -2.06 5.18 6.08
CA ARG A 121 -0.99 4.35 6.67
C ARG A 121 -1.40 3.75 8.01
N VAL A 122 -2.04 4.53 8.87
CA VAL A 122 -2.53 4.06 10.17
C VAL A 122 -3.66 3.03 9.98
N ARG A 123 -4.62 3.31 9.08
CA ARG A 123 -5.70 2.37 8.74
C ARG A 123 -5.19 1.05 8.19
N HIS A 124 -4.23 1.09 7.28
CA HIS A 124 -3.56 -0.10 6.76
C HIS A 124 -2.89 -0.92 7.85
N GLN A 125 -2.22 -0.27 8.81
CA GLN A 125 -1.62 -0.98 9.94
C GLN A 125 -2.69 -1.66 10.81
N ILE A 126 -3.82 -0.99 11.05
CA ILE A 126 -4.96 -1.58 11.75
C ILE A 126 -5.44 -2.82 11.01
N ASP A 127 -5.68 -2.75 9.70
CA ASP A 127 -6.15 -3.89 8.89
C ASP A 127 -5.21 -5.10 8.99
N ILE A 128 -3.88 -4.88 9.07
CA ILE A 128 -2.89 -5.94 9.29
C ILE A 128 -3.08 -6.55 10.69
N LEU A 129 -3.13 -5.70 11.72
CA LEU A 129 -3.15 -6.11 13.12
C LEU A 129 -4.48 -6.75 13.56
N GLU A 130 -5.61 -6.34 12.99
CA GLU A 130 -6.90 -6.99 13.25
C GLU A 130 -6.93 -8.45 12.79
N GLY A 131 -6.08 -8.79 11.83
CA GLY A 131 -5.83 -10.17 11.41
C GLY A 131 -4.94 -10.97 12.37
N GLU A 132 -4.45 -10.38 13.47
CA GLU A 132 -3.55 -10.97 14.46
C GLU A 132 -4.06 -10.80 15.91
N VAL A 133 -4.21 -11.90 16.65
CA VAL A 133 -4.84 -11.89 18.00
C VAL A 133 -3.96 -11.23 19.08
N ALA A 134 -2.66 -10.97 18.81
CA ALA A 134 -1.65 -10.72 19.83
C ALA A 134 -1.30 -9.24 20.11
N GLN A 135 -1.89 -8.26 19.42
CA GLN A 135 -1.41 -6.85 19.45
C GLN A 135 -2.49 -5.84 19.89
N LYS A 136 -3.20 -6.13 20.98
CA LYS A 136 -4.34 -5.31 21.44
C LYS A 136 -3.99 -3.86 21.84
N ASP A 137 -2.85 -3.66 22.52
CA ASP A 137 -2.46 -2.33 23.01
C ASP A 137 -2.02 -1.41 21.85
N ASP A 138 -1.32 -1.98 20.87
CA ASP A 138 -0.93 -1.28 19.64
C ASP A 138 -2.17 -0.91 18.81
N LEU A 139 -3.13 -1.84 18.68
CA LEU A 139 -4.41 -1.58 18.02
C LEU A 139 -5.18 -0.44 18.68
N GLN A 140 -5.29 -0.42 20.01
CA GLN A 140 -6.01 0.65 20.71
C GLN A 140 -5.38 2.02 20.48
N THR A 141 -4.04 2.08 20.45
CA THR A 141 -3.31 3.32 20.14
C THR A 141 -3.60 3.81 18.73
N LEU A 142 -3.56 2.92 17.73
CA LEU A 142 -3.84 3.27 16.34
C LEU A 142 -5.30 3.70 16.13
N TYR A 143 -6.25 3.02 16.78
CA TYR A 143 -7.66 3.41 16.75
C TYR A 143 -7.88 4.81 17.34
N SER A 144 -7.25 5.11 18.47
CA SER A 144 -7.34 6.44 19.09
C SER A 144 -6.83 7.55 18.16
N LEU A 145 -5.80 7.28 17.36
CA LEU A 145 -5.28 8.23 16.37
C LEU A 145 -6.28 8.50 15.24
N VAL A 146 -6.95 7.46 14.77
CA VAL A 146 -7.99 7.52 13.72
C VAL A 146 -9.20 8.30 14.22
N ASP A 147 -9.73 7.94 15.38
CA ASP A 147 -10.91 8.59 15.97
C ASP A 147 -10.67 10.09 16.19
N ALA A 148 -9.48 10.46 16.67
CA ALA A 148 -9.07 11.84 16.86
C ALA A 148 -8.86 12.64 15.56
N TYR A 149 -8.70 11.96 14.42
CA TYR A 149 -8.61 12.59 13.10
C TYR A 149 -9.99 12.74 12.45
N GLU A 150 -10.84 11.72 12.56
CA GLU A 150 -12.20 11.70 12.00
C GLU A 150 -13.17 12.63 12.76
N SER A 151 -12.88 12.95 14.03
CA SER A 151 -13.68 13.86 14.87
C SER A 151 -13.36 15.35 14.71
N ARG A 152 -12.46 15.73 13.80
CA ARG A 152 -12.09 17.12 13.51
C ARG A 152 -12.94 17.74 12.41
#